data_AF-A0A318J262-F1
#
_entry.id   AF-A0A318J262-F1
#
_cell.length_a   1.000
_cell.length_b   1.000
_cell.length_c   1.000
_cell.angle_alpha   90.00
_cell.angle_beta   90.00
_cell.angle_gamma   90.00
#
_symmetry.space_group_name_H-M   'P 1'
#
loop_
_entity.id
_entity.type
_entity.pdbx_description
1 polymer ?
#
loop_
_entity_poly.entity_id
_entity_poly.type
_entity_poly.pdbx_seq_one_letter_code
_entity_poly.pdbx_strand_id
1 'polypeptide(L)'
;MTDTTREAAQVPVETEMDLLAALTVILKHKKMIAASTLGLSSAALLASLLMTPIYTATSRIMPPQQQSSTLTAMLGQLGSLAGAAGSIAGLKNPNDLYVGMLQSQSVADNLIRRFNLQQRYEAKTMIDTREKLSRVVDILSGKDSLITVSVDDKDPKFAATLANAYVEELSKVTQRLAVTDAAKRRLFFEQQLKETKDKLADAEVALKKTQEQTGILQPEGQIQVIVSNMAQLRAGIASKEVELSAMRSFATAQNPNLLKTEQELQAMRAQLAKLEQNQAAKGADIFVPTGKLPESGMEYIRRLRDVKYYETMFELMAKQFESAKLDESKDSSSIQVLDTATAPDKKSKPKRALICIAGFITGLFFGLLGAFVREAYIISRSSDQNGRWKALAAAWKSQKSS
;
A
#
# COMPACT_ATOMS: atom_id res chain seq x y z
N MET A 1 22.24 88.79 -35.21
CA MET A 1 23.50 88.60 -34.46
C MET A 1 23.28 89.25 -33.10
N THR A 2 23.40 88.64 -31.93
CA THR A 2 23.68 87.25 -31.49
C THR A 2 23.33 87.22 -29.98
N ASP A 3 22.76 86.18 -29.36
CA ASP A 3 22.38 84.86 -29.86
C ASP A 3 21.20 84.26 -29.04
N THR A 4 20.84 82.99 -29.25
CA THR A 4 19.86 82.25 -28.43
C THR A 4 20.38 80.86 -28.09
N THR A 5 21.17 80.77 -27.02
CA THR A 5 21.66 79.49 -26.49
C THR A 5 20.66 78.89 -25.50
N ARG A 6 20.25 77.64 -25.78
CA ARG A 6 19.76 76.60 -24.85
C ARG A 6 19.58 76.97 -23.37
N GLU A 7 18.47 76.53 -22.79
CA GLU A 7 18.56 75.43 -21.82
C GLU A 7 17.31 74.55 -21.78
N ALA A 8 17.51 73.24 -21.76
CA ALA A 8 16.43 72.27 -21.61
C ALA A 8 16.22 72.00 -20.12
N ALA A 9 15.02 72.30 -19.60
CA ALA A 9 14.67 72.00 -18.23
C ALA A 9 14.60 70.48 -18.02
N GLN A 10 15.70 69.90 -17.53
CA GLN A 10 15.76 68.52 -17.07
C GLN A 10 14.87 68.37 -15.84
N VAL A 11 13.96 67.39 -15.87
CA VAL A 11 13.22 66.95 -14.69
C VAL A 11 14.11 65.96 -13.93
N PRO A 12 14.55 66.25 -12.70
CA PRO A 12 15.31 65.29 -11.92
C PRO A 12 14.37 64.19 -11.40
N VAL A 13 14.51 63.00 -11.97
CA VAL A 13 14.02 61.76 -11.37
C VAL A 13 15.09 61.26 -10.41
N GLU A 14 14.98 61.62 -9.13
CA GLU A 14 15.78 61.02 -8.06
C GLU A 14 14.87 60.32 -7.07
N THR A 15 14.54 59.07 -7.39
CA THR A 15 13.92 58.12 -6.48
C THR A 15 15.00 57.45 -5.63
N GLU A 16 15.87 58.23 -4.98
CA GLU A 16 16.69 57.69 -3.90
C GLU A 16 15.75 57.30 -2.75
N MET A 17 15.52 56.00 -2.62
CA MET A 17 14.63 55.43 -1.63
C MET A 17 15.28 55.58 -0.25
N ASP A 18 15.00 56.70 0.40
CA ASP A 18 15.70 57.21 1.58
C ASP A 18 15.59 56.25 2.79
N LEU A 19 16.58 55.35 2.88
CA LEU A 19 16.75 54.38 3.96
C LEU A 19 16.96 55.07 5.32
N LEU A 20 17.51 56.29 5.33
CA LEU A 20 17.69 57.07 6.54
C LEU A 20 16.35 57.65 7.01
N ALA A 21 15.52 58.21 6.10
CA ALA A 21 14.16 58.60 6.42
C ALA A 21 13.37 57.42 6.99
N ALA A 22 13.40 56.25 6.36
CA ALA A 22 12.74 55.04 6.89
C ALA A 22 13.19 54.70 8.32
N LEU A 23 14.50 54.79 8.61
CA LEU A 23 15.06 54.57 9.95
C LEU A 23 14.58 55.64 10.96
N THR A 24 14.46 56.91 10.57
CA THR A 24 13.95 57.97 11.46
C THR A 24 12.48 57.75 11.83
N VAL A 25 11.63 57.28 10.91
CA VAL A 25 10.22 56.95 11.21
C VAL A 25 10.13 55.85 12.26
N ILE A 26 10.95 54.80 12.12
CA ILE A 26 11.02 53.69 13.09
C ILE A 26 11.46 54.19 14.47
N LEU A 27 12.50 55.02 14.54
CA LEU A 27 13.01 55.58 15.80
C LEU A 27 12.00 56.53 16.47
N LYS A 28 11.30 57.35 15.69
CA LYS A 28 10.28 58.30 16.15
C LYS A 28 9.07 57.59 16.76
N HIS A 29 8.59 56.52 16.12
CA HIS A 29 7.41 55.75 16.56
C HIS A 29 7.74 54.47 17.34
N LYS A 30 8.99 54.29 17.79
CA LYS A 30 9.47 53.06 18.46
C LYS A 30 8.60 52.56 19.62
N LYS A 31 7.99 53.47 20.40
CA LYS A 31 7.06 53.11 21.49
C LYS A 31 5.77 52.46 20.96
N MET A 32 5.29 52.86 19.79
CA MET A 32 4.10 52.31 19.15
C MET A 32 4.38 50.91 18.57
N ILE A 33 5.54 50.75 17.92
CA ILE A 33 6.01 49.47 17.38
C ILE A 33 6.27 48.46 18.53
N ALA A 34 6.85 48.92 19.64
CA ALA A 34 7.03 48.10 20.85
C ALA A 34 5.69 47.71 21.50
N ALA A 35 4.71 48.62 21.53
CA ALA A 35 3.38 48.34 22.07
C ALA A 35 2.60 47.33 21.20
N SER A 36 2.65 47.44 19.86
CA SER A 36 1.97 46.51 18.96
C SER A 36 2.60 45.12 18.97
N THR A 37 3.93 45.03 18.99
CA THR A 37 4.67 43.76 19.10
C THR A 37 4.38 43.04 20.40
N LEU A 38 4.50 43.74 21.54
CA LEU A 38 4.19 43.17 22.86
C LEU A 38 2.71 42.79 22.99
N GLY A 39 1.79 43.63 22.50
CA GLY A 39 0.35 43.35 22.54
C GLY A 39 -0.03 42.10 21.75
N LEU A 40 0.38 42.01 20.48
CA LEU A 40 0.06 40.85 19.62
C LEU A 40 0.80 39.58 20.04
N SER A 41 2.06 39.68 20.49
CA SER A 41 2.79 38.52 21.04
C SER A 41 2.17 38.01 22.35
N SER A 42 1.74 38.91 23.25
CA SER A 42 1.04 38.52 24.49
C SER A 42 -0.32 37.90 24.21
N ALA A 43 -1.09 38.46 23.27
CA ALA A 43 -2.36 37.88 22.84
C ALA A 43 -2.18 36.49 22.21
N ALA A 44 -1.15 36.30 21.38
CA ALA A 44 -0.82 35.01 20.78
C ALA A 44 -0.37 33.98 21.85
N LEU A 45 0.40 34.40 22.85
CA LEU A 45 0.81 33.56 23.98
C LEU A 45 -0.39 33.17 24.85
N LEU A 46 -1.30 34.10 25.17
CA LEU A 46 -2.53 33.82 25.89
C LEU A 46 -3.41 32.83 25.11
N ALA A 47 -3.68 33.07 23.82
CA ALA A 47 -4.43 32.15 22.97
C ALA A 47 -3.79 30.75 22.93
N SER A 48 -2.46 30.67 22.89
CA SER A 48 -1.71 29.40 22.91
C SER A 48 -1.72 28.67 24.27
N LEU A 49 -1.97 29.40 25.36
CA LEU A 49 -2.21 28.84 26.70
C LEU A 49 -3.64 28.30 26.84
N LEU A 50 -4.63 29.00 26.27
CA LEU A 50 -6.05 28.61 26.23
C LEU A 50 -6.34 27.41 25.31
N MET A 51 -5.56 27.20 24.26
CA MET A 51 -5.69 26.01 23.40
C MET A 51 -5.35 24.71 24.14
N THR A 52 -6.26 23.72 24.05
CA THR A 52 -6.07 22.40 24.65
C THR A 52 -4.85 21.69 24.07
N PRO A 53 -3.96 21.10 24.91
CA PRO A 53 -2.86 20.28 24.42
C PRO A 53 -3.39 19.00 23.75
N ILE A 54 -2.71 18.58 22.68
CA ILE A 54 -2.97 17.34 21.96
C ILE A 54 -1.67 16.51 21.97
N TYR A 55 -1.83 15.22 22.22
CA TYR A 55 -0.80 14.22 22.38
C TYR A 55 -0.89 13.22 21.23
N THR A 56 0.21 13.02 20.50
CA THR A 56 0.28 12.02 19.42
C THR A 56 0.93 10.75 19.95
N ALA A 57 0.22 9.62 19.88
CA ALA A 57 0.81 8.30 20.10
C ALA A 57 0.97 7.58 18.77
N THR A 58 2.09 6.88 18.58
CA THR A 58 2.45 6.24 17.30
C THR A 58 2.73 4.75 17.49
N SER A 59 2.08 3.89 16.73
CA SER A 59 2.47 2.47 16.59
C SER A 59 3.02 2.23 15.19
N ARG A 60 4.00 1.32 15.06
CA ARG A 60 4.56 0.89 13.79
C ARG A 60 4.39 -0.61 13.59
N ILE A 61 3.98 -0.97 12.39
CA ILE A 61 3.87 -2.35 11.95
C ILE A 61 4.69 -2.58 10.69
N MET A 62 5.22 -3.78 10.57
CA MET A 62 5.81 -4.31 9.35
C MET A 62 4.82 -5.31 8.75
N PRO A 63 4.24 -5.01 7.57
CA PRO A 63 3.48 -6.00 6.80
C PRO A 63 4.36 -7.21 6.48
N PRO A 64 3.79 -8.43 6.37
CA PRO A 64 4.56 -9.61 6.00
C PRO A 64 5.21 -9.38 4.63
N GLN A 65 6.54 -9.41 4.59
CA GLN A 65 7.29 -9.31 3.35
C GLN A 65 7.16 -10.63 2.58
N GLN A 66 6.14 -10.74 1.74
CA GLN A 66 6.14 -11.76 0.70
C GLN A 66 7.41 -11.58 -0.14
N GLN A 67 8.13 -12.67 -0.37
CA GLN A 67 9.37 -12.67 -1.16
C GLN A 67 9.08 -12.42 -2.65
N SER A 68 8.76 -11.18 -3.01
CA SER A 68 8.61 -10.71 -4.39
C SER A 68 9.98 -10.54 -5.09
N SER A 69 10.92 -11.44 -4.79
CA SER A 69 12.33 -11.36 -5.18
C SER A 69 12.54 -11.51 -6.70
N THR A 70 11.58 -12.11 -7.41
CA THR A 70 11.64 -12.37 -8.85
C THR A 70 11.46 -11.11 -9.71
N LEU A 71 10.60 -10.16 -9.31
CA LEU A 71 10.40 -8.92 -10.09
C LEU A 71 11.64 -8.02 -10.01
N THR A 72 12.25 -7.91 -8.83
CA THR A 72 13.48 -7.12 -8.60
C THR A 72 14.69 -7.75 -9.31
N ALA A 73 14.81 -9.08 -9.32
CA ALA A 73 15.87 -9.77 -10.08
C ALA A 73 15.75 -9.51 -11.59
N MET A 74 14.54 -9.52 -12.13
CA MET A 74 14.28 -9.26 -13.55
C MET A 74 14.48 -7.78 -13.92
N LEU A 75 14.06 -6.84 -13.06
CA LEU A 75 14.36 -5.41 -13.21
C LEU A 75 15.87 -5.10 -13.10
N GLY A 76 16.63 -5.88 -12.33
CA GLY A 76 18.09 -5.80 -12.30
C GLY A 76 18.74 -6.20 -13.64
N GLN A 77 18.21 -7.20 -14.33
CA GLN A 77 18.67 -7.60 -15.67
C GLN A 77 18.19 -6.66 -16.77
N LEU A 78 16.98 -6.09 -16.64
CA LEU A 78 16.42 -5.11 -17.58
C LEU A 78 16.88 -3.66 -17.31
N GLY A 79 17.58 -3.42 -16.20
CA GLY A 79 18.09 -2.10 -15.79
C GLY A 79 19.10 -1.49 -16.78
N SER A 80 19.70 -2.31 -17.63
CA SER A 80 20.55 -1.90 -18.76
C SER A 80 19.77 -1.22 -19.91
N LEU A 81 18.44 -1.39 -19.95
CA LEU A 81 17.53 -0.82 -20.96
C LEU A 81 16.57 0.24 -20.39
N ALA A 82 16.49 0.37 -19.07
CA ALA A 82 15.54 1.26 -18.38
C ALA A 82 15.82 2.76 -18.54
N GLY A 83 16.99 3.15 -19.08
CA GLY A 83 17.37 4.56 -19.28
C GLY A 83 16.50 5.36 -20.26
N ALA A 84 15.63 4.69 -21.05
CA ALA A 84 14.82 5.31 -22.10
C ALA A 84 13.30 5.38 -21.80
N ALA A 85 12.82 4.84 -20.68
CA ALA A 85 11.37 4.73 -20.38
C ALA A 85 11.03 5.12 -18.94
N GLY A 86 11.07 6.42 -18.65
CA GLY A 86 10.85 7.01 -17.31
C GLY A 86 9.40 6.99 -16.79
N SER A 87 8.63 5.93 -17.02
CA SER A 87 7.17 5.91 -16.79
C SER A 87 6.59 4.61 -16.20
N ILE A 88 7.36 3.83 -15.44
CA ILE A 88 6.85 2.72 -14.59
C ILE A 88 6.58 3.21 -13.15
N ALA A 89 6.21 4.47 -12.97
CA ALA A 89 5.91 5.10 -11.67
C ALA A 89 4.53 4.73 -11.09
N GLY A 90 4.01 3.55 -11.46
CA GLY A 90 2.67 3.05 -11.09
C GLY A 90 2.68 1.75 -10.28
N LEU A 91 3.85 1.30 -9.82
CA LEU A 91 3.98 0.17 -8.89
C LEU A 91 3.34 0.56 -7.55
N LYS A 92 2.05 0.21 -7.39
CA LYS A 92 1.32 0.35 -6.12
C LYS A 92 2.14 -0.31 -5.01
N ASN A 93 2.35 0.41 -3.92
CA ASN A 93 3.14 -0.09 -2.81
C ASN A 93 2.33 -1.24 -2.16
N PRO A 94 2.91 -2.44 -1.89
CA PRO A 94 2.17 -3.49 -1.17
C PRO A 94 1.59 -3.00 0.16
N ASN A 95 2.18 -1.97 0.77
CA ASN A 95 1.66 -1.33 1.97
C ASN A 95 0.32 -0.59 1.76
N ASP A 96 0.00 -0.13 0.55
CA ASP A 96 -1.24 0.62 0.25
C ASP A 96 -2.49 -0.23 0.54
N LEU A 97 -2.40 -1.55 0.36
CA LEU A 97 -3.45 -2.50 0.71
C LEU A 97 -3.72 -2.54 2.23
N TYR A 98 -2.67 -2.56 3.04
CA TYR A 98 -2.78 -2.56 4.51
C TYR A 98 -3.23 -1.20 5.06
N VAL A 99 -2.79 -0.09 4.44
CA VAL A 99 -3.32 1.25 4.74
C VAL A 99 -4.82 1.33 4.40
N GLY A 100 -5.24 0.80 3.25
CA GLY A 100 -6.65 0.70 2.87
C GLY A 100 -7.48 -0.18 3.81
N MET A 101 -6.92 -1.28 4.32
CA MET A 101 -7.56 -2.11 5.36
C MET A 101 -7.73 -1.34 6.68
N LEU A 102 -6.71 -0.62 7.14
CA LEU A 102 -6.77 0.23 8.34
C LEU A 102 -7.80 1.37 8.22
N GLN A 103 -7.95 1.94 7.02
CA GLN A 103 -8.91 3.00 6.72
C GLN A 103 -10.34 2.48 6.41
N SER A 104 -10.55 1.15 6.44
CA SER A 104 -11.85 0.56 6.10
C SER A 104 -12.95 0.87 7.12
N GLN A 105 -14.19 0.95 6.64
CA GLN A 105 -15.34 1.25 7.51
C GLN A 105 -15.57 0.17 8.58
N SER A 106 -15.19 -1.08 8.33
CA SER A 106 -15.30 -2.18 9.30
C SER A 106 -14.34 -2.04 10.47
N VAL A 107 -13.07 -1.64 10.21
CA VAL A 107 -12.10 -1.32 11.28
C VAL A 107 -12.60 -0.11 12.08
N ALA A 108 -13.03 0.95 11.41
CA ALA A 108 -13.58 2.13 12.07
C ALA A 108 -14.80 1.80 12.95
N ASP A 109 -15.77 1.04 12.44
CA ASP A 109 -16.98 0.66 13.19
C ASP A 109 -16.68 -0.23 14.41
N ASN A 110 -15.74 -1.17 14.28
CA ASN A 110 -15.30 -2.00 15.41
C ASN A 110 -14.70 -1.14 16.52
N LEU A 111 -13.81 -0.20 16.16
CA LEU A 111 -13.19 0.73 17.12
C LEU A 111 -14.20 1.69 17.75
N ILE A 112 -15.15 2.22 16.96
CA ILE A 112 -16.23 3.08 17.45
C ILE A 112 -17.07 2.36 18.50
N ARG A 113 -17.45 1.10 18.25
CA ARG A 113 -18.21 0.27 19.20
C ARG A 113 -17.36 -0.10 20.42
N ARG A 114 -16.11 -0.52 20.22
CA ARG A 114 -15.21 -0.98 21.30
C ARG A 114 -14.91 0.12 22.32
N PHE A 115 -14.75 1.37 21.89
CA PHE A 115 -14.41 2.50 22.76
C PHE A 115 -15.57 3.47 23.00
N ASN A 116 -16.80 3.14 22.57
CA ASN A 116 -17.98 4.01 22.62
C ASN A 116 -17.70 5.43 22.09
N LEU A 117 -16.98 5.52 20.97
CA LEU A 117 -16.48 6.80 20.42
C LEU A 117 -17.60 7.79 20.10
N GLN A 118 -18.81 7.29 19.78
CA GLN A 118 -19.97 8.13 19.52
C GLN A 118 -20.33 9.01 20.73
N GLN A 119 -20.16 8.50 21.96
CA GLN A 119 -20.33 9.28 23.19
C GLN A 119 -19.13 10.20 23.42
N ARG A 120 -17.89 9.68 23.35
CA ARG A 120 -16.65 10.46 23.59
C ARG A 120 -16.52 11.67 22.65
N TYR A 121 -17.00 11.54 21.42
CA TYR A 121 -16.93 12.58 20.39
C TYR A 121 -18.23 13.39 20.24
N GLU A 122 -19.27 13.13 21.04
CA GLU A 122 -20.58 13.80 20.96
C GLU A 122 -21.12 13.82 19.51
N ALA A 123 -21.18 12.64 18.89
CA ALA A 123 -21.55 12.47 17.49
C ALA A 123 -23.00 11.95 17.37
N LYS A 124 -23.79 12.59 16.49
CA LYS A 124 -25.21 12.24 16.31
C LYS A 124 -25.37 10.95 15.50
N THR A 125 -24.55 10.77 14.46
CA THR A 125 -24.57 9.60 13.60
C THR A 125 -23.26 8.82 13.63
N MET A 126 -23.32 7.55 13.19
CA MET A 126 -22.12 6.73 12.97
C MET A 126 -21.19 7.36 11.93
N ILE A 127 -21.74 8.02 10.90
CA ILE A 127 -20.97 8.69 9.84
C ILE A 127 -20.17 9.85 10.43
N ASP A 128 -20.80 10.73 11.22
CA ASP A 128 -20.10 11.83 11.91
C ASP A 128 -19.00 11.29 12.84
N THR A 129 -19.24 10.13 13.47
CA THR A 129 -18.27 9.51 14.38
C THR A 129 -17.04 9.01 13.62
N ARG A 130 -17.24 8.36 12.45
CA ARG A 130 -16.15 7.93 11.55
C ARG A 130 -15.36 9.12 11.04
N GLU A 131 -16.02 10.21 10.64
CA GLU A 131 -15.34 11.40 10.13
C GLU A 131 -14.51 12.10 11.23
N LYS A 132 -15.04 12.19 12.46
CA LYS A 132 -14.27 12.69 13.61
C LYS A 132 -13.07 11.79 13.91
N LEU A 133 -13.23 10.47 13.83
CA LEU A 133 -12.14 9.49 14.02
C LEU A 133 -11.07 9.62 12.92
N SER A 134 -11.44 9.72 11.64
CA SER A 134 -10.48 9.82 10.54
C SER A 134 -9.70 11.15 10.51
N ARG A 135 -10.18 12.19 11.19
CA ARG A 135 -9.43 13.46 11.39
C ARG A 135 -8.44 13.41 12.56
N VAL A 136 -8.54 12.39 13.41
CA VAL A 136 -7.72 12.17 14.62
C VAL A 136 -6.60 11.14 14.36
N VAL A 137 -6.72 10.36 13.30
CA VAL A 137 -5.85 9.21 13.01
C VAL A 137 -5.14 9.40 11.67
N ASP A 138 -3.83 9.62 11.71
CA ASP A 138 -2.97 9.72 10.53
C ASP A 138 -2.28 8.37 10.28
N ILE A 139 -2.56 7.74 9.13
CA ILE A 139 -2.01 6.43 8.74
C ILE A 139 -1.17 6.59 7.48
N LEU A 140 0.14 6.29 7.59
CA LEU A 140 1.11 6.54 6.54
C LEU A 140 2.00 5.32 6.32
N SER A 141 2.23 4.96 5.05
CA SER A 141 3.38 4.10 4.70
C SER A 141 4.64 4.94 4.61
N GLY A 142 5.65 4.61 5.40
CA GLY A 142 6.98 5.16 5.27
C GLY A 142 7.71 4.62 4.03
N LYS A 143 8.86 5.24 3.73
CA LYS A 143 9.81 4.78 2.68
C LYS A 143 10.67 3.59 3.14
N ASP A 144 10.60 3.27 4.43
CA ASP A 144 11.22 2.16 5.15
C ASP A 144 10.36 0.88 5.13
N SER A 145 9.31 0.85 4.30
CA SER A 145 8.30 -0.21 4.22
C SER A 145 7.50 -0.44 5.51
N LEU A 146 7.59 0.45 6.50
CA LEU A 146 6.78 0.41 7.71
C LEU A 146 5.47 1.17 7.53
N ILE A 147 4.41 0.72 8.19
CA ILE A 147 3.17 1.48 8.30
C ILE A 147 3.12 2.08 9.70
N THR A 148 3.00 3.40 9.78
CA THR A 148 2.87 4.14 11.03
C THR A 148 1.42 4.56 11.22
N VAL A 149 0.82 4.16 12.34
CA VAL A 149 -0.49 4.62 12.80
C VAL A 149 -0.28 5.65 13.90
N SER A 150 -0.64 6.90 13.64
CA SER A 150 -0.52 8.02 14.58
C SER A 150 -1.90 8.47 15.04
N VAL A 151 -2.10 8.68 16.34
CA VAL A 151 -3.41 9.06 16.92
C VAL A 151 -3.24 10.29 17.82
N ASP A 152 -4.04 11.33 17.55
CA ASP A 152 -4.03 12.62 18.24
C ASP A 152 -5.21 12.77 19.22
N ASP A 153 -5.00 12.59 20.53
CA ASP A 153 -6.03 12.82 21.56
C ASP A 153 -5.57 13.80 22.65
N LYS A 154 -6.51 14.29 23.47
CA LYS A 154 -6.24 15.10 24.65
C LYS A 154 -5.72 14.24 25.82
N ASP A 155 -6.09 12.97 25.86
CA ASP A 155 -5.60 11.98 26.82
C ASP A 155 -4.48 11.12 26.18
N PRO A 156 -3.23 11.20 26.66
CA PRO A 156 -2.11 10.45 26.11
C PRO A 156 -2.25 8.93 26.30
N LYS A 157 -2.97 8.45 27.33
CA LYS A 157 -3.23 7.01 27.51
C LYS A 157 -4.23 6.50 26.47
N PHE A 158 -5.27 7.28 26.21
CA PHE A 158 -6.27 6.95 25.20
C PHE A 158 -5.68 6.96 23.79
N ALA A 159 -4.87 7.97 23.44
CA ALA A 159 -4.16 8.02 22.16
C ALA A 159 -3.36 6.71 21.91
N ALA A 160 -2.57 6.28 22.89
CA ALA A 160 -1.79 5.04 22.80
C ALA A 160 -2.68 3.79 22.70
N THR A 161 -3.74 3.72 23.51
CA THR A 161 -4.69 2.61 23.49
C THR A 161 -5.39 2.47 22.14
N LEU A 162 -5.84 3.59 21.56
CA LEU A 162 -6.51 3.61 20.25
C LEU A 162 -5.53 3.27 19.11
N ALA A 163 -4.29 3.80 19.14
CA ALA A 163 -3.26 3.45 18.17
C ALA A 163 -2.92 1.95 18.16
N ASN A 164 -2.77 1.34 19.33
CA ASN A 164 -2.58 -0.12 19.46
C ASN A 164 -3.81 -0.91 19.01
N ALA A 165 -5.02 -0.42 19.29
CA ALA A 165 -6.25 -1.08 18.87
C ALA A 165 -6.46 -1.09 17.36
N TYR A 166 -5.97 -0.08 16.62
CA TYR A 166 -5.94 -0.11 15.14
C TYR A 166 -5.09 -1.28 14.62
N VAL A 167 -3.93 -1.52 15.23
CA VAL A 167 -3.04 -2.64 14.89
C VAL A 167 -3.69 -3.99 15.23
N GLU A 168 -4.38 -4.08 16.36
CA GLU A 168 -5.12 -5.27 16.77
C GLU A 168 -6.31 -5.58 15.84
N GLU A 169 -7.09 -4.57 15.43
CA GLU A 169 -8.19 -4.75 14.47
C GLU A 169 -7.67 -5.08 13.06
N LEU A 170 -6.55 -4.49 12.63
CA LEU A 170 -5.90 -4.90 11.38
C LEU A 170 -5.44 -6.36 11.44
N SER A 171 -4.81 -6.78 12.54
CA SER A 171 -4.41 -8.18 12.74
C SER A 171 -5.61 -9.14 12.62
N LYS A 172 -6.77 -8.81 13.22
CA LYS A 172 -8.02 -9.57 13.07
C LYS A 172 -8.55 -9.58 11.63
N VAL A 173 -8.52 -8.43 10.94
CA VAL A 173 -8.97 -8.32 9.55
C VAL A 173 -8.07 -9.14 8.64
N THR A 174 -6.75 -9.02 8.76
CA THR A 174 -5.79 -9.82 8.02
C THR A 174 -5.95 -11.31 8.34
N GLN A 175 -6.10 -11.72 9.60
CA GLN A 175 -6.33 -13.13 9.95
C GLN A 175 -7.63 -13.69 9.35
N ARG A 176 -8.70 -12.90 9.24
CA ARG A 176 -9.96 -13.29 8.56
C ARG A 176 -9.84 -13.34 7.04
N LEU A 177 -9.02 -12.47 6.45
CA LEU A 177 -8.79 -12.37 5.01
C LEU A 177 -7.62 -13.24 4.53
N ALA A 178 -6.84 -13.81 5.44
CA ALA A 178 -5.70 -14.69 5.20
C ALA A 178 -6.14 -16.09 4.75
N VAL A 179 -6.93 -16.15 3.68
CA VAL A 179 -6.81 -17.27 2.74
C VAL A 179 -5.57 -16.97 1.91
N THR A 180 -4.41 -17.29 2.47
CA THR A 180 -3.12 -17.07 1.79
C THR A 180 -3.06 -17.89 0.50
N ASP A 181 -2.14 -17.56 -0.40
CA ASP A 181 -2.01 -18.34 -1.64
C ASP A 181 -1.57 -19.78 -1.36
N ALA A 182 -0.85 -20.01 -0.26
CA ALA A 182 -0.57 -21.36 0.25
C ALA A 182 -1.85 -22.07 0.74
N ALA A 183 -2.74 -21.39 1.48
CA ALA A 183 -4.02 -21.96 1.90
C ALA A 183 -4.95 -22.28 0.71
N LYS A 184 -5.02 -21.41 -0.31
CA LYS A 184 -5.74 -21.69 -1.57
C LYS A 184 -5.17 -22.92 -2.29
N ARG A 185 -3.84 -23.01 -2.34
CA ARG A 185 -3.13 -24.14 -2.94
C ARG A 185 -3.41 -25.44 -2.17
N ARG A 186 -3.41 -25.41 -0.82
CA ARG A 186 -3.81 -26.58 -0.01
C ARG A 186 -5.22 -27.03 -0.35
N LEU A 187 -6.19 -26.13 -0.29
CA LEU A 187 -7.61 -26.43 -0.58
C LEU A 187 -7.82 -27.00 -1.99
N PHE A 188 -7.09 -26.49 -2.98
CA PHE A 188 -7.13 -27.03 -4.34
C PHE A 188 -6.64 -28.49 -4.41
N PHE A 189 -5.48 -28.79 -3.83
CA PHE A 189 -4.96 -30.17 -3.80
C PHE A 189 -5.76 -31.09 -2.87
N GLU A 190 -6.39 -30.57 -1.82
CA GLU A 190 -7.32 -31.29 -0.94
C GLU A 190 -8.54 -31.79 -1.74
N GLN A 191 -9.12 -30.92 -2.58
CA GLN A 191 -10.24 -31.28 -3.45
C GLN A 191 -9.82 -32.30 -4.53
N GLN A 192 -8.67 -32.10 -5.18
CA GLN A 192 -8.14 -33.04 -6.19
C GLN A 192 -7.79 -34.41 -5.60
N LEU A 193 -7.24 -34.44 -4.37
CA LEU A 193 -6.95 -35.67 -3.63
C LEU A 193 -8.23 -36.44 -3.30
N LYS A 194 -9.29 -35.74 -2.86
CA LYS A 194 -10.59 -36.35 -2.60
C LYS A 194 -11.21 -36.91 -3.88
N GLU A 195 -11.26 -36.13 -4.95
CA GLU A 195 -11.82 -36.56 -6.24
C GLU A 195 -11.05 -37.78 -6.81
N THR A 196 -9.72 -37.81 -6.64
CA THR A 196 -8.90 -38.94 -7.07
C THR A 196 -9.13 -40.18 -6.19
N LYS A 197 -9.31 -40.01 -4.88
CA LYS A 197 -9.65 -41.09 -3.95
C LYS A 197 -10.98 -41.75 -4.30
N ASP A 198 -11.99 -40.95 -4.61
CA ASP A 198 -13.32 -41.44 -4.98
C ASP A 198 -13.23 -42.23 -6.31
N LYS A 199 -12.51 -41.72 -7.32
CA LYS A 199 -12.25 -42.42 -8.60
C LYS A 199 -11.42 -43.70 -8.43
N LEU A 200 -10.47 -43.74 -7.50
CA LEU A 200 -9.71 -44.95 -7.18
C LEU A 200 -10.64 -46.03 -6.60
N ALA A 201 -11.49 -45.68 -5.64
CA ALA A 201 -12.46 -46.62 -5.06
C ALA A 201 -13.43 -47.18 -6.14
N ASP A 202 -13.94 -46.33 -7.03
CA ASP A 202 -14.77 -46.76 -8.16
C ASP A 202 -14.02 -47.73 -9.10
N ALA A 203 -12.74 -47.46 -9.38
CA ALA A 203 -11.89 -48.32 -10.21
C ALA A 203 -11.58 -49.67 -9.54
N GLU A 204 -11.32 -49.67 -8.22
CA GLU A 204 -11.10 -50.89 -7.43
C GLU A 204 -12.35 -51.77 -7.39
N VAL A 205 -13.53 -51.18 -7.17
CA VAL A 205 -14.82 -51.89 -7.22
C VAL A 205 -15.08 -52.45 -8.63
N ALA A 206 -14.78 -51.69 -9.68
CA ALA A 206 -14.91 -52.16 -11.06
C ALA A 206 -13.94 -53.31 -11.38
N LEU A 207 -12.67 -53.24 -10.94
CA LEU A 207 -11.70 -54.32 -11.07
C LEU A 207 -12.17 -55.58 -10.33
N LYS A 208 -12.63 -55.44 -9.08
CA LYS A 208 -13.14 -56.56 -8.28
C LYS A 208 -14.32 -57.26 -8.97
N LYS A 209 -15.27 -56.49 -9.51
CA LYS A 209 -16.39 -57.03 -10.28
C LYS A 209 -15.93 -57.81 -11.52
N THR A 210 -14.94 -57.30 -12.25
CA THR A 210 -14.34 -58.03 -13.39
C THR A 210 -13.59 -59.28 -12.92
N GLN A 211 -12.91 -59.28 -11.77
CA GLN A 211 -12.30 -60.49 -11.19
C GLN A 211 -13.35 -61.55 -10.86
N GLU A 212 -14.45 -61.18 -10.20
CA GLU A 212 -15.57 -62.06 -9.85
C GLU A 212 -16.25 -62.67 -11.10
N GLN A 213 -16.33 -61.90 -12.20
CA GLN A 213 -16.96 -62.35 -13.46
C GLN A 213 -16.02 -63.20 -14.34
N THR A 214 -14.70 -62.96 -14.29
CA THR A 214 -13.74 -63.59 -15.20
C THR A 214 -12.94 -64.72 -14.57
N GLY A 215 -12.87 -64.79 -13.23
CA GLY A 215 -12.06 -65.75 -12.49
C GLY A 215 -10.55 -65.47 -12.51
N ILE A 216 -10.11 -64.38 -13.16
CA ILE A 216 -8.69 -64.04 -13.34
C ILE A 216 -8.19 -63.27 -12.11
N LEU A 217 -7.27 -63.86 -11.36
CA LEU A 217 -6.76 -63.27 -10.10
C LEU A 217 -5.43 -62.51 -10.27
N GLN A 218 -4.53 -62.97 -11.14
CA GLN A 218 -3.26 -62.30 -11.44
C GLN A 218 -2.92 -62.41 -12.93
N PRO A 219 -2.41 -61.33 -13.58
CA PRO A 219 -1.83 -61.40 -14.90
C PRO A 219 -0.37 -61.86 -14.83
N GLU A 220 0.12 -62.50 -15.88
CA GLU A 220 1.52 -62.95 -15.96
C GLU A 220 2.49 -61.76 -15.95
N GLY A 221 3.60 -61.88 -15.20
CA GLY A 221 4.32 -60.75 -14.61
C GLY A 221 4.84 -59.66 -15.57
N GLN A 222 5.07 -59.95 -16.85
CA GLN A 222 5.49 -58.93 -17.82
C GLN A 222 4.36 -57.91 -18.11
N ILE A 223 3.09 -58.33 -18.12
CA ILE A 223 1.94 -57.44 -18.35
C ILE A 223 1.84 -56.39 -17.24
N GLN A 224 2.01 -56.81 -15.98
CA GLN A 224 1.89 -55.93 -14.81
C GLN A 224 2.92 -54.79 -14.81
N VAL A 225 4.16 -55.07 -15.23
CA VAL A 225 5.23 -54.05 -15.35
C VAL A 225 4.91 -53.01 -16.42
N ILE A 226 4.40 -53.44 -17.58
CA ILE A 226 4.06 -52.52 -18.68
C ILE A 226 2.83 -51.68 -18.31
N VAL A 227 1.80 -52.27 -17.69
CA VAL A 227 0.66 -51.53 -17.13
C VAL A 227 1.16 -50.48 -16.13
N SER A 228 2.04 -50.85 -15.20
CA SER A 228 2.59 -49.95 -14.18
C SER A 228 3.34 -48.77 -14.80
N ASN A 229 4.27 -49.01 -15.74
CA ASN A 229 5.06 -47.96 -16.37
C ASN A 229 4.19 -46.97 -17.17
N MET A 230 3.18 -47.47 -17.90
CA MET A 230 2.24 -46.62 -18.63
C MET A 230 1.30 -45.85 -17.70
N ALA A 231 0.82 -46.49 -16.62
CA ALA A 231 0.01 -45.83 -15.60
C ALA A 231 0.80 -44.70 -14.91
N GLN A 232 2.07 -44.93 -14.58
CA GLN A 232 2.96 -43.92 -14.02
C GLN A 232 3.18 -42.73 -14.96
N LEU A 233 3.43 -42.97 -16.26
CA LEU A 233 3.60 -41.86 -17.21
C LEU A 233 2.31 -41.06 -17.40
N ARG A 234 1.15 -41.73 -17.52
CA ARG A 234 -0.15 -41.06 -17.64
C ARG A 234 -0.51 -40.30 -16.36
N ALA A 235 -0.27 -40.87 -15.19
CA ALA A 235 -0.50 -40.21 -13.91
C ALA A 235 0.44 -39.01 -13.71
N GLY A 236 1.70 -39.13 -14.14
CA GLY A 236 2.65 -38.01 -14.17
C GLY A 236 2.17 -36.86 -15.07
N ILE A 237 1.69 -37.16 -16.28
CA ILE A 237 1.12 -36.17 -17.22
C ILE A 237 -0.08 -35.46 -16.61
N ALA A 238 -1.09 -36.19 -16.14
CA ALA A 238 -2.29 -35.56 -15.58
C ALA A 238 -2.01 -34.87 -14.22
N SER A 239 -1.04 -35.35 -13.42
CA SER A 239 -0.56 -34.61 -12.24
C SER A 239 0.13 -33.30 -12.63
N LYS A 240 0.88 -33.27 -13.74
CA LYS A 240 1.47 -32.04 -14.29
C LYS A 240 0.42 -31.09 -14.86
N GLU A 241 -0.66 -31.60 -15.45
CA GLU A 241 -1.80 -30.79 -15.89
C GLU A 241 -2.54 -30.14 -14.72
N VAL A 242 -2.75 -30.88 -13.63
CA VAL A 242 -3.33 -30.35 -12.38
C VAL A 242 -2.39 -29.33 -11.74
N GLU A 243 -1.08 -29.58 -11.68
CA GLU A 243 -0.08 -28.60 -11.21
C GLU A 243 -0.10 -27.32 -12.05
N LEU A 244 -0.14 -27.45 -13.38
CA LEU A 244 -0.17 -26.31 -14.31
C LEU A 244 -1.49 -25.53 -14.23
N SER A 245 -2.62 -26.21 -14.01
CA SER A 245 -3.91 -25.58 -13.72
C SER A 245 -3.85 -24.75 -12.43
N ALA A 246 -3.29 -25.31 -11.35
CA ALA A 246 -3.06 -24.59 -10.10
C ALA A 246 -2.11 -23.38 -10.30
N MET A 247 -1.03 -23.53 -11.06
CA MET A 247 -0.15 -22.41 -11.40
C MET A 247 -0.90 -21.31 -12.16
N ARG A 248 -1.77 -21.66 -13.12
CA ARG A 248 -2.60 -20.68 -13.87
C ARG A 248 -3.64 -19.97 -13.00
N SER A 249 -4.15 -20.59 -11.93
CA SER A 249 -5.07 -19.92 -11.00
C SER A 249 -4.40 -18.93 -10.04
N PHE A 250 -3.08 -19.02 -9.84
CA PHE A 250 -2.35 -18.21 -8.85
C PHE A 250 -1.20 -17.35 -9.41
N ALA A 251 -0.73 -17.59 -10.64
CA ALA A 251 0.40 -16.88 -11.24
C ALA A 251 0.06 -16.20 -12.58
N THR A 252 0.80 -15.15 -12.91
CA THR A 252 0.70 -14.46 -14.20
C THR A 252 1.34 -15.28 -15.34
N ALA A 253 0.87 -15.06 -16.57
CA ALA A 253 1.28 -15.82 -17.76
C ALA A 253 2.78 -15.72 -18.13
N GLN A 254 3.54 -14.82 -17.49
CA GLN A 254 4.97 -14.59 -17.75
C GLN A 254 5.88 -15.26 -16.70
N ASN A 255 5.35 -16.07 -15.78
CA ASN A 255 6.14 -16.78 -14.78
C ASN A 255 7.06 -17.85 -15.43
N PRO A 256 8.39 -17.78 -15.27
CA PRO A 256 9.33 -18.76 -15.86
C PRO A 256 9.05 -20.22 -15.45
N ASN A 257 8.53 -20.44 -14.23
CA ASN A 257 8.20 -21.79 -13.75
C ASN A 257 6.98 -22.38 -14.48
N LEU A 258 6.05 -21.54 -14.94
CA LEU A 258 4.89 -21.96 -15.73
C LEU A 258 5.35 -22.44 -17.11
N LEU A 259 6.21 -21.65 -17.77
CA LEU A 259 6.81 -22.02 -19.06
C LEU A 259 7.62 -23.33 -18.97
N LYS A 260 8.43 -23.50 -17.93
CA LYS A 260 9.19 -24.75 -17.70
C LYS A 260 8.24 -25.94 -17.52
N THR A 261 7.19 -25.79 -16.72
CA THR A 261 6.21 -26.87 -16.46
C THR A 261 5.42 -27.23 -17.72
N GLU A 262 5.11 -26.25 -18.57
CA GLU A 262 4.45 -26.46 -19.86
C GLU A 262 5.36 -27.22 -20.85
N GLN A 263 6.65 -26.91 -20.88
CA GLN A 263 7.64 -27.66 -21.68
C GLN A 263 7.85 -29.10 -21.17
N GLU A 264 7.94 -29.30 -19.85
CA GLU A 264 8.01 -30.63 -19.23
C GLU A 264 6.77 -31.47 -19.61
N LEU A 265 5.57 -30.88 -19.53
CA LEU A 265 4.31 -31.53 -19.89
C LEU A 265 4.27 -31.90 -21.39
N GLN A 266 4.69 -31.00 -22.28
CA GLN A 266 4.77 -31.29 -23.72
C GLN A 266 5.75 -32.44 -24.02
N ALA A 267 6.90 -32.47 -23.35
CA ALA A 267 7.87 -33.57 -23.48
C ALA A 267 7.30 -34.92 -23.01
N MET A 268 6.62 -34.96 -21.86
CA MET A 268 5.97 -36.18 -21.38
C MET A 268 4.85 -36.65 -22.31
N ARG A 269 4.00 -35.73 -22.81
CA ARG A 269 2.96 -36.05 -23.79
C ARG A 269 3.54 -36.61 -25.08
N ALA A 270 4.66 -36.05 -25.57
CA ALA A 270 5.37 -36.59 -26.73
C ALA A 270 5.99 -37.97 -26.47
N GLN A 271 6.46 -38.24 -25.24
CA GLN A 271 6.93 -39.56 -24.83
C GLN A 271 5.79 -40.59 -24.75
N LEU A 272 4.63 -40.21 -24.20
CA LEU A 272 3.43 -41.06 -24.19
C LEU A 272 2.97 -41.38 -25.61
N ALA A 273 2.87 -40.37 -26.48
CA ALA A 273 2.50 -40.54 -27.88
C ALA A 273 3.47 -41.48 -28.62
N LYS A 274 4.79 -41.40 -28.35
CA LYS A 274 5.78 -42.35 -28.89
C LYS A 274 5.58 -43.78 -28.38
N LEU A 275 5.18 -43.98 -27.13
CA LEU A 275 4.89 -45.32 -26.59
C LEU A 275 3.62 -45.90 -27.22
N GLU A 276 2.55 -45.10 -27.31
CA GLU A 276 1.28 -45.49 -27.95
C GLU A 276 1.45 -45.73 -29.46
N GLN A 277 2.28 -44.94 -30.15
CA GLN A 277 2.59 -45.13 -31.58
C GLN A 277 3.47 -46.36 -31.84
N ASN A 278 4.48 -46.62 -31.00
CA ASN A 278 5.28 -47.85 -31.09
C ASN A 278 4.46 -49.11 -30.77
N GLN A 279 3.41 -48.98 -29.95
CA GLN A 279 2.42 -50.03 -29.68
C GLN A 279 1.54 -50.28 -30.92
N ALA A 280 1.02 -49.22 -31.57
CA ALA A 280 0.22 -49.35 -32.79
C ALA A 280 1.02 -49.88 -34.00
N ALA A 281 2.28 -49.45 -34.17
CA ALA A 281 3.09 -49.78 -35.34
C ALA A 281 3.63 -51.21 -35.35
N LYS A 282 3.67 -51.92 -34.21
CA LYS A 282 4.21 -53.28 -34.12
C LYS A 282 3.22 -54.40 -34.43
N GLY A 283 1.94 -54.10 -34.68
CA GLY A 283 0.90 -55.10 -35.02
C GLY A 283 0.61 -56.13 -33.93
N ALA A 284 1.31 -56.04 -32.81
CA ALA A 284 1.17 -56.84 -31.62
C ALA A 284 1.01 -55.85 -30.46
N ASP A 285 -0.21 -55.80 -29.93
CA ASP A 285 -0.43 -55.24 -28.60
C ASP A 285 0.54 -55.97 -27.67
N ILE A 286 1.42 -55.27 -26.95
CA ILE A 286 2.42 -55.94 -26.09
C ILE A 286 1.71 -56.63 -24.89
N PHE A 287 0.44 -56.30 -24.68
CA PHE A 287 -0.51 -56.96 -23.78
C PHE A 287 -1.13 -58.24 -24.34
N VAL A 288 -0.96 -58.51 -25.64
CA VAL A 288 -1.48 -59.69 -26.33
C VAL A 288 -0.31 -60.48 -26.92
N PRO A 289 0.20 -61.51 -26.21
CA PRO A 289 0.95 -62.57 -26.84
C PRO A 289 0.17 -63.08 -28.05
N THR A 290 0.85 -63.38 -29.16
CA THR A 290 0.26 -63.64 -30.49
C THR A 290 -0.58 -64.93 -30.62
N GLY A 291 -1.10 -65.44 -29.50
CA GLY A 291 -2.12 -66.50 -29.43
C GLY A 291 -3.20 -66.18 -28.40
N LYS A 292 -4.37 -65.74 -28.88
CA LYS A 292 -5.71 -65.88 -28.25
C LYS A 292 -5.80 -65.63 -26.74
N LEU A 293 -5.59 -64.39 -26.29
CA LEU A 293 -6.19 -63.95 -25.02
C LEU A 293 -7.73 -63.93 -25.14
N PRO A 294 -8.47 -64.52 -24.20
CA PRO A 294 -9.92 -64.34 -24.09
C PRO A 294 -10.26 -62.86 -23.83
N GLU A 295 -11.41 -62.39 -24.32
CA GLU A 295 -11.88 -61.00 -24.11
C GLU A 295 -11.94 -60.62 -22.62
N SER A 296 -12.26 -61.58 -21.75
CA SER A 296 -12.24 -61.45 -20.28
C SER A 296 -10.87 -61.04 -19.73
N GLY A 297 -9.78 -61.53 -20.30
CA GLY A 297 -8.42 -61.12 -19.93
C GLY A 297 -8.12 -59.66 -20.30
N MET A 298 -8.63 -59.21 -21.46
CA MET A 298 -8.47 -57.82 -21.90
C MET A 298 -9.28 -56.84 -21.06
N GLU A 299 -10.50 -57.20 -20.62
CA GLU A 299 -11.25 -56.36 -19.68
C GLU A 299 -10.53 -56.27 -18.32
N TYR A 300 -10.04 -57.39 -17.79
CA TYR A 300 -9.25 -57.40 -16.56
C TYR A 300 -8.02 -56.48 -16.63
N ILE A 301 -7.22 -56.57 -17.71
CA ILE A 301 -6.05 -55.71 -17.92
C ILE A 301 -6.46 -54.22 -18.00
N ARG A 302 -7.59 -53.92 -18.67
CA ARG A 302 -8.13 -52.56 -18.74
C ARG A 302 -8.47 -52.01 -17.35
N ARG A 303 -9.20 -52.76 -16.52
CA ARG A 303 -9.54 -52.35 -15.15
C ARG A 303 -8.29 -52.21 -14.27
N LEU A 304 -7.35 -53.13 -14.37
CA LEU A 304 -6.09 -53.10 -13.62
C LEU A 304 -5.27 -51.84 -13.95
N ARG A 305 -5.22 -51.45 -15.22
CA ARG A 305 -4.59 -50.20 -15.65
C ARG A 305 -5.30 -48.97 -15.10
N ASP A 306 -6.63 -48.97 -15.11
CA ASP A 306 -7.41 -47.84 -14.59
C ASP A 306 -7.21 -47.70 -13.06
N VAL A 307 -7.14 -48.80 -12.30
CA VAL A 307 -6.74 -48.82 -10.88
C VAL A 307 -5.32 -48.28 -10.70
N LYS A 308 -4.31 -48.85 -11.38
CA LYS A 308 -2.90 -48.41 -11.24
C LYS A 308 -2.70 -46.94 -11.61
N TYR A 309 -3.50 -46.42 -12.54
CA TYR A 309 -3.51 -45.00 -12.90
C TYR A 309 -4.03 -44.13 -11.75
N TYR A 310 -5.20 -44.44 -11.18
CA TYR A 310 -5.76 -43.66 -10.08
C TYR A 310 -4.98 -43.83 -8.77
N GLU A 311 -4.38 -44.99 -8.52
CA GLU A 311 -3.48 -45.27 -7.40
C GLU A 311 -2.24 -44.38 -7.47
N THR A 312 -1.57 -44.35 -8.63
CA THR A 312 -0.41 -43.47 -8.84
C THR A 312 -0.80 -41.99 -8.77
N MET A 313 -1.97 -41.63 -9.32
CA MET A 313 -2.48 -40.26 -9.23
C MET A 313 -2.76 -39.86 -7.77
N PHE A 314 -3.34 -40.75 -6.98
CA PHE A 314 -3.64 -40.51 -5.57
C PHE A 314 -2.34 -40.28 -4.78
N GLU A 315 -1.30 -41.09 -5.00
CA GLU A 315 0.01 -40.85 -4.40
C GLU A 315 0.62 -39.50 -4.78
N LEU A 316 0.52 -39.10 -6.06
CA LEU A 316 1.05 -37.82 -6.55
C LEU A 316 0.27 -36.64 -5.96
N MET A 317 -1.06 -36.71 -5.93
CA MET A 317 -1.92 -35.69 -5.31
C MET A 317 -1.70 -35.61 -3.79
N ALA A 318 -1.47 -36.74 -3.11
CA ALA A 318 -1.15 -36.76 -1.68
C ALA A 318 0.19 -36.07 -1.40
N LYS A 319 1.21 -36.32 -2.22
CA LYS A 319 2.52 -35.62 -2.14
C LYS A 319 2.38 -34.11 -2.39
N GLN A 320 1.51 -33.68 -3.31
CA GLN A 320 1.24 -32.26 -3.58
C GLN A 320 0.38 -31.59 -2.49
N PHE A 321 -0.55 -32.33 -1.87
CA PHE A 321 -1.33 -31.84 -0.74
C PHE A 321 -0.45 -31.65 0.51
N GLU A 322 0.39 -32.63 0.86
CA GLU A 322 1.30 -32.51 2.00
C GLU A 322 2.37 -31.42 1.76
N SER A 323 2.87 -31.22 0.53
CA SER A 323 3.76 -30.09 0.23
C SER A 323 3.05 -28.74 0.39
N ALA A 324 1.82 -28.59 -0.13
CA ALA A 324 1.03 -27.37 0.02
C ALA A 324 0.65 -27.07 1.49
N LYS A 325 0.36 -28.11 2.27
CA LYS A 325 0.09 -28.03 3.72
C LYS A 325 1.33 -27.66 4.53
N LEU A 326 2.51 -28.18 4.15
CA LEU A 326 3.78 -27.74 4.71
C LEU A 326 4.07 -26.28 4.36
N ASP A 327 3.81 -25.84 3.13
CA ASP A 327 4.03 -24.45 2.73
C ASP A 327 3.07 -23.48 3.44
N GLU A 328 1.79 -23.85 3.62
CA GLU A 328 0.85 -23.08 4.44
C GLU A 328 1.30 -22.98 5.91
N SER A 329 1.84 -24.07 6.48
CA SER A 329 2.37 -24.05 7.86
C SER A 329 3.60 -23.15 8.06
N LYS A 330 4.32 -22.83 6.96
CA LYS A 330 5.47 -21.91 6.96
C LYS A 330 5.06 -20.47 6.65
N ASP A 331 3.87 -20.25 6.08
CA ASP A 331 3.42 -18.95 5.60
C ASP A 331 3.03 -18.05 6.79
N SER A 332 3.99 -17.27 7.28
CA SER A 332 3.80 -16.33 8.37
C SER A 332 3.04 -15.09 7.90
N SER A 333 1.78 -15.26 7.50
CA SER A 333 0.87 -14.16 7.09
C SER A 333 0.47 -13.23 8.25
N SER A 334 1.02 -13.41 9.45
CA SER A 334 0.83 -12.49 10.56
C SER A 334 1.64 -11.22 10.33
N ILE A 335 0.96 -10.08 10.44
CA ILE A 335 1.62 -8.77 10.55
C ILE A 335 2.54 -8.77 11.78
N GLN A 336 3.76 -8.26 11.62
CA GLN A 336 4.68 -8.10 12.73
C GLN A 336 4.53 -6.69 13.31
N VAL A 337 4.19 -6.60 14.60
CA VAL A 337 4.21 -5.32 15.32
C VAL A 337 5.66 -5.01 15.64
N LEU A 338 6.16 -3.87 15.16
CA LEU A 338 7.52 -3.41 15.41
C LEU A 338 7.56 -2.56 16.69
N ASP A 339 6.78 -1.49 16.71
CA ASP A 339 6.67 -0.56 17.84
C ASP A 339 5.21 -0.49 18.31
N THR A 340 4.92 -0.89 19.55
CA THR A 340 3.64 -0.59 20.20
C THR A 340 3.59 0.88 20.63
N ALA A 341 2.45 1.54 20.46
CA ALA A 341 2.27 2.90 20.93
C ALA A 341 2.31 2.96 22.47
N THR A 342 3.21 3.81 23.00
CA THR A 342 3.25 4.19 24.41
C THR A 342 2.58 5.55 24.62
N ALA A 343 2.13 5.84 25.85
CA ALA A 343 1.60 7.15 26.18
C ALA A 343 2.72 8.22 26.06
N PRO A 344 2.55 9.30 25.28
CA PRO A 344 3.60 10.29 25.05
C PRO A 344 3.72 11.30 26.21
N ASP A 345 4.93 11.51 26.71
CA ASP A 345 5.22 12.48 27.80
C ASP A 345 5.14 13.95 27.35
N LYS A 346 5.20 14.20 26.04
CA LYS A 346 5.25 15.55 25.45
C LYS A 346 4.07 15.78 24.51
N LYS A 347 3.42 16.93 24.66
CA LYS A 347 2.37 17.40 23.74
C LYS A 347 2.94 17.68 22.35
N SER A 348 2.24 17.26 21.31
CA SER A 348 2.60 17.47 19.90
C SER A 348 2.12 18.81 19.38
N LYS A 349 0.89 19.21 19.78
CA LYS A 349 0.20 20.41 19.33
C LYS A 349 -0.45 21.12 20.54
N PRO A 350 -0.59 22.46 20.54
CA PRO A 350 0.05 23.41 19.64
C PRO A 350 1.53 23.66 20.01
N LYS A 351 2.37 23.93 19.00
CA LYS A 351 3.78 24.32 19.17
C LYS A 351 3.87 25.77 19.66
N ARG A 352 3.67 25.99 20.97
CA ARG A 352 3.55 27.33 21.60
C ARG A 352 4.64 28.33 21.18
N ALA A 353 5.89 27.89 21.08
CA ALA A 353 7.01 28.73 20.64
C ALA A 353 6.81 29.31 19.23
N LEU A 354 6.35 28.50 18.26
CA LEU A 354 6.09 28.98 16.89
C LEU A 354 4.94 29.99 16.86
N ILE A 355 3.90 29.80 17.68
CA ILE A 355 2.78 30.75 17.78
C ILE A 355 3.25 32.09 18.36
N CYS A 356 4.12 32.07 19.37
CA CYS A 356 4.68 33.30 19.94
C CYS A 356 5.59 34.06 18.95
N ILE A 357 6.41 33.33 18.18
CA ILE A 357 7.25 33.89 17.11
C ILE A 357 6.37 34.50 16.00
N ALA A 358 5.32 33.79 15.56
CA ALA A 358 4.39 34.32 14.57
C ALA A 358 3.64 35.56 15.07
N GLY A 359 3.20 35.58 16.33
CA GLY A 359 2.59 36.74 16.98
C GLY A 359 3.55 37.94 17.11
N PHE A 360 4.84 37.68 17.35
CA PHE A 360 5.87 38.71 17.37
C PHE A 360 6.12 39.31 15.97
N ILE A 361 6.30 38.47 14.94
CA ILE A 361 6.54 38.90 13.56
C ILE A 361 5.35 39.70 13.03
N THR A 362 4.12 39.21 13.21
CA THR A 362 2.91 39.93 12.80
C THR A 362 2.73 41.24 13.57
N GLY A 363 2.98 41.26 14.88
CA GLY A 363 2.97 42.49 15.68
C GLY A 363 4.03 43.52 15.29
N LEU A 364 5.17 43.07 14.77
CA LEU A 364 6.24 43.92 14.24
C LEU A 364 5.84 44.51 12.89
N PHE A 365 5.29 43.69 11.99
CA PHE A 365 4.78 44.12 10.69
C PHE A 365 3.67 45.17 10.83
N PHE A 366 2.63 44.90 11.62
CA PHE A 366 1.55 45.87 11.87
C PHE A 366 2.03 47.11 12.62
N GLY A 367 3.04 46.99 13.50
CA GLY A 367 3.68 48.11 14.16
C GLY A 367 4.38 49.06 13.19
N LEU A 368 5.20 48.51 12.28
CA LEU A 368 5.87 49.26 11.23
C LEU A 368 4.86 49.90 10.28
N LEU A 369 3.90 49.14 9.76
CA LEU A 369 2.88 49.64 8.84
C LEU A 369 2.09 50.79 9.48
N GLY A 370 1.64 50.63 10.73
CA GLY A 370 0.97 51.68 11.48
C GLY A 370 1.84 52.93 11.69
N ALA A 371 3.15 52.77 11.94
CA ALA A 371 4.08 53.89 12.08
C ALA A 371 4.24 54.68 10.78
N PHE A 372 4.42 53.99 9.63
CA PHE A 372 4.51 54.63 8.32
C PHE A 372 3.21 55.33 7.92
N VAL A 373 2.04 54.70 8.10
CA VAL A 373 0.73 55.32 7.82
C VAL A 373 0.51 56.56 8.69
N ARG A 374 0.86 56.49 9.98
CA ARG A 374 0.74 57.63 10.91
C ARG A 374 1.66 58.78 10.51
N GLU A 375 2.90 58.50 10.11
CA GLU A 375 3.82 59.54 9.67
C GLU A 375 3.38 60.17 8.35
N ALA A 376 2.95 59.37 7.36
CA ALA A 376 2.39 59.86 6.10
C ALA A 376 1.16 60.76 6.31
N TYR A 377 0.28 60.40 7.26
CA TYR A 377 -0.87 61.22 7.65
C TYR A 377 -0.46 62.55 8.31
N ILE A 378 0.57 62.55 9.16
CA ILE A 378 1.10 63.78 9.77
C ILE A 378 1.72 64.69 8.70
N ILE A 379 2.51 64.12 7.78
CA ILE A 379 3.15 64.86 6.69
C ILE A 379 2.08 65.49 5.79
N SER A 380 1.08 64.74 5.31
CA SER A 380 0.05 65.25 4.41
C SER A 380 -0.73 66.43 5.00
N ARG A 381 -1.04 66.38 6.31
CA ARG A 381 -1.72 67.46 7.03
C ARG A 381 -0.84 68.70 7.26
N SER A 382 0.48 68.54 7.37
CA SER A 382 1.42 69.66 7.52
C SER A 382 1.66 70.42 6.20
N SER A 383 1.66 69.72 5.07
CA SER A 383 1.86 70.30 3.73
C SER A 383 0.74 71.28 3.34
N ASP A 384 -0.51 70.95 3.66
CA ASP A 384 -1.68 71.83 3.40
C ASP A 384 -1.59 73.15 4.20
N GLN A 385 -1.10 73.08 5.44
CA GLN A 385 -0.87 74.29 6.24
C GLN A 385 0.25 75.16 5.65
N ASN A 386 1.37 74.55 5.24
CA ASN A 386 2.50 75.27 4.64
C ASN A 386 2.17 75.91 3.28
N GLY A 387 1.29 75.29 2.48
CA GLY A 387 0.75 75.90 1.26
C GLY A 387 -0.01 77.19 1.54
N ARG A 388 -0.91 77.16 2.55
CA ARG A 388 -1.71 78.32 2.97
C ARG A 388 -0.85 79.45 3.54
N TRP A 389 0.15 79.15 4.36
CA TRP A 389 1.08 80.17 4.88
C TRP A 389 1.95 80.79 3.78
N LYS A 390 2.42 80.02 2.80
CA LYS A 390 3.17 80.55 1.64
C LYS A 390 2.29 81.44 0.75
N ALA A 391 1.03 81.07 0.51
CA ALA A 391 0.09 81.91 -0.22
C ALA A 391 -0.19 83.24 0.50
N LEU A 392 -0.35 83.21 1.82
CA LEU A 392 -0.57 84.40 2.65
C LEU A 392 0.67 85.33 2.65
N ALA A 393 1.88 84.77 2.74
CA ALA A 393 3.12 85.52 2.64
C ALA A 393 3.35 86.12 1.24
N ALA A 394 2.92 85.44 0.17
CA ALA A 394 2.98 85.97 -1.19
C ALA A 394 2.02 87.15 -1.39
N ALA A 395 0.76 87.03 -0.94
CA ALA A 395 -0.23 88.10 -0.99
C ALA A 395 0.20 89.35 -0.19
N TRP A 396 0.85 89.14 0.97
CA TRP A 396 1.39 90.25 1.77
C TRP A 396 2.60 90.95 1.10
N LYS A 397 3.34 90.24 0.25
CA LYS A 397 4.44 90.82 -0.54
C LYS A 397 3.94 91.65 -1.73
N SER A 398 2.90 91.21 -2.43
CA SER A 398 2.34 91.97 -3.57
C SER A 398 1.65 93.27 -3.15
N GLN A 399 1.13 93.35 -1.92
CA GLN A 399 0.50 94.58 -1.39
C GLN A 399 1.51 95.68 -1.03
N LYS A 400 2.82 95.42 -1.15
CA LYS A 400 3.90 96.37 -0.78
C LYS A 400 4.65 96.95 -1.99
N SER A 401 4.11 96.78 -3.20
CA SER A 401 4.69 97.26 -4.47
C SER A 401 3.64 97.93 -5.37
N SER A 402 2.77 98.75 -4.79
CA SER A 402 1.85 99.67 -5.48
C SER A 402 1.83 101.00 -4.73
#